data_AF-A0A3P7MMJ1-F1
#
_entry.id   AF-A0A3P7MMJ1-F1
#
_cell.length_a   1.000
_cell.length_b   1.000
_cell.length_c   1.000
_cell.angle_alpha   90.00
_cell.angle_beta   90.00
_cell.angle_gamma   90.00
#
_symmetry.space_group_name_H-M   'P 1'
#
loop_
_entity.id
_entity.type
_entity.pdbx_description
1 polymer ?
#
loop_
_entity_poly.entity_id
_entity_poly.type
_entity_poly.pdbx_seq_one_letter_code
_entity_poly.pdbx_strand_id
1 'polypeptide(L)'
;MPVQKLADAFQLAQYVHLYTLGISRPFGASAFFTSWNKKEGGKLYLVEPSGLCYEYKAWAVGKHRQAAKAEIEKLKLEDFDMKDLVKEAARIIIAIRDENKTVPLDVVAAAEEWARAKLDEDDMDE
;
A
#
# COMPACT_ATOMS: atom_id res chain seq x y z
N MET A 1 10.71 -15.98 3.77
CA MET A 1 11.05 -15.09 4.91
C MET A 1 9.76 -14.42 5.37
N PRO A 2 9.41 -14.39 6.67
CA PRO A 2 8.20 -13.70 7.14
C PRO A 2 8.28 -12.20 6.81
N VAL A 3 7.20 -11.62 6.26
CA VAL A 3 7.19 -10.20 5.85
C VAL A 3 7.46 -9.27 7.03
N GLN A 4 7.02 -9.65 8.23
CA GLN A 4 7.34 -8.93 9.46
C GLN A 4 8.85 -8.85 9.73
N LYS A 5 9.62 -9.91 9.44
CA LYS A 5 11.09 -9.85 9.61
C LYS A 5 11.76 -8.93 8.59
N LEU A 6 11.14 -8.79 7.41
CA LEU A 6 11.59 -7.91 6.34
C LEU A 6 11.27 -6.44 6.65
N ALA A 7 10.11 -6.19 7.27
CA ALA A 7 9.62 -4.87 7.66
C ALA A 7 10.17 -4.37 9.02
N ASP A 8 9.92 -5.09 10.13
CA ASP A 8 10.29 -4.68 11.51
C ASP A 8 11.75 -5.00 11.85
N ALA A 9 12.15 -6.27 11.68
CA ALA A 9 13.07 -6.84 12.65
C ALA A 9 14.57 -6.74 12.31
N PHE A 10 14.97 -6.62 11.03
CA PHE A 10 16.41 -6.75 10.75
C PHE A 10 17.05 -5.93 9.65
N GLN A 11 16.32 -5.28 8.74
CA GLN A 11 17.00 -4.59 7.64
C GLN A 11 16.41 -3.24 7.32
N LEU A 12 15.16 -3.16 6.86
CA LEU A 12 14.76 -1.94 6.17
C LEU A 12 14.49 -0.76 7.10
N ALA A 13 13.68 -0.93 8.14
CA ALA A 13 13.37 0.14 9.08
C ALA A 13 14.63 0.65 9.81
N GLN A 14 15.49 -0.26 10.28
CA GLN A 14 16.78 0.08 10.89
C GLN A 14 17.74 0.75 9.89
N TYR A 15 17.78 0.28 8.65
CA TYR A 15 18.59 0.89 7.60
C TYR A 15 18.10 2.29 7.27
N VAL A 16 16.78 2.50 7.14
CA VAL A 16 16.19 3.84 6.98
C VAL A 16 16.55 4.73 8.16
N HIS A 17 16.47 4.19 9.39
CA HIS A 17 16.83 4.92 10.60
C HIS A 17 18.31 5.35 10.61
N LEU A 18 19.25 4.51 10.16
CA LEU A 18 20.67 4.86 10.07
C LEU A 18 20.91 6.14 9.24
N TYR A 19 20.12 6.37 8.19
CA TYR A 19 20.22 7.57 7.36
C TYR A 19 19.64 8.82 8.07
N THR A 20 18.77 8.64 9.06
CA THR A 20 18.30 9.74 9.92
C THR A 20 19.34 10.20 10.95
N LEU A 21 20.32 9.35 11.29
CA LEU A 21 21.39 9.65 12.25
C LEU A 21 22.50 10.56 11.69
N GLY A 22 22.39 11.02 10.44
CA GLY A 22 23.28 12.01 9.86
C GLY A 22 24.39 11.45 8.97
N ILE A 23 24.33 10.17 8.58
CA ILE A 23 25.29 9.59 7.62
C ILE A 23 25.08 10.19 6.22
N SER A 24 23.83 10.37 5.80
CA SER A 24 23.45 10.94 4.50
C SER A 24 22.05 11.56 4.57
N ARG A 25 21.53 12.07 3.46
CA ARG A 25 20.15 12.56 3.37
C ARG A 25 19.17 11.42 3.71
N PRO A 26 18.20 11.63 4.61
CA PRO A 26 17.18 10.64 4.92
C PRO A 26 16.32 10.27 3.71
N PHE A 27 15.77 9.06 3.71
CA PHE A 27 14.83 8.62 2.69
C PHE A 27 13.52 9.41 2.79
N GLY A 28 13.13 10.10 1.71
CA GLY A 28 11.91 10.90 1.64
C GLY A 28 10.66 10.11 1.23
N ALA A 29 10.64 8.80 1.44
CA ALA A 29 9.56 7.91 1.00
C ALA A 29 9.15 6.94 2.12
N SER A 30 7.88 6.56 2.11
CA SER A 30 7.34 5.47 2.94
C SER A 30 7.08 4.26 2.05
N ALA A 31 7.19 3.05 2.61
CA ALA A 31 6.94 1.82 1.87
C ALA A 31 5.94 0.93 2.62
N PHE A 32 4.91 0.48 1.92
CA PHE A 32 4.02 -0.56 2.41
C PHE A 32 4.57 -1.94 2.08
N PHE A 33 4.49 -2.85 3.04
CA PHE A 33 4.82 -4.26 2.89
C PHE A 33 3.59 -5.09 3.23
N THR A 34 3.10 -5.84 2.27
CA THR A 34 1.94 -6.72 2.45
C THR A 34 2.35 -8.17 2.31
N SER A 35 1.71 -9.04 3.09
CA SER A 35 1.77 -10.47 2.88
C SER A 35 0.41 -11.08 3.13
N TRP A 36 0.13 -12.18 2.45
CA TRP A 36 -1.06 -12.97 2.69
C TRP A 36 -0.68 -14.43 2.91
N ASN A 37 -1.32 -15.08 3.88
CA ASN A 37 -1.26 -16.52 4.03
C ASN A 37 -2.61 -17.07 4.49
N LYS A 38 -2.87 -18.37 4.23
CA LYS A 38 -4.16 -19.00 4.54
C LYS A 38 -4.45 -19.13 6.05
N LYS A 39 -3.42 -19.06 6.91
CA LYS A 39 -3.55 -19.32 8.36
C LYS A 39 -3.71 -18.06 9.21
N GLU A 40 -2.98 -17.01 8.87
CA GLU A 40 -2.91 -15.73 9.60
C GLU A 40 -3.62 -14.59 8.85
N GLY A 41 -4.02 -14.80 7.60
CA GLY A 41 -4.70 -13.80 6.78
C GLY A 41 -3.75 -12.79 6.14
N GLY A 42 -4.30 -11.65 5.75
CA GLY A 42 -3.55 -10.52 5.20
C GLY A 42 -2.90 -9.69 6.31
N LYS A 43 -1.62 -9.36 6.14
CA LYS A 43 -0.86 -8.45 7.02
C LYS A 43 -0.33 -7.28 6.20
N LEU A 44 -0.39 -6.08 6.75
CA LEU A 44 0.07 -4.83 6.14
C LEU A 44 0.96 -4.09 7.12
N TYR A 45 2.21 -3.84 6.70
CA TYR A 45 3.19 -3.07 7.44
C TYR A 45 3.55 -1.81 6.67
N LEU A 46 3.86 -0.73 7.37
CA LEU A 46 4.37 0.51 6.77
C LEU A 46 5.70 0.87 7.42
N VAL A 47 6.73 1.04 6.61
CA VAL A 47 7.99 1.65 7.02
C VAL A 47 7.93 3.14 6.71
N GLU A 48 8.08 3.97 7.74
CA GLU A 48 8.09 5.43 7.63
C GLU A 48 9.52 5.99 7.45
N PRO A 49 9.67 7.20 6.87
CA PRO A 49 10.96 7.90 6.75
C PRO A 49 11.77 8.04 8.04
N SER A 50 11.11 7.97 9.20
CA SER A 50 11.72 7.99 10.54
C SER A 50 12.48 6.71 10.87
N GLY A 51 12.26 5.63 10.12
CA GLY A 51 12.69 4.28 10.46
C GLY A 51 11.75 3.56 11.42
N LEU A 52 10.54 4.09 11.66
CA LEU A 52 9.49 3.39 12.38
C LEU A 52 8.75 2.43 11.45
N CYS A 53 8.34 1.29 12.00
CA CYS A 53 7.53 0.31 11.31
C CYS A 53 6.30 -0.04 12.17
N TYR A 54 5.13 -0.05 11.55
CA TYR A 54 3.86 -0.34 12.21
C TYR A 54 3.01 -1.27 11.34
N GLU A 55 2.27 -2.16 12.00
CA GLU A 55 1.23 -2.99 11.38
C GLU A 55 -0.11 -2.25 11.37
N TYR A 56 -0.82 -2.29 10.23
CA TYR A 56 -2.11 -1.62 10.04
C TYR A 56 -3.15 -2.57 9.44
N LYS A 57 -4.42 -2.38 9.77
CA LYS A 57 -5.53 -3.04 9.05
C LYS A 57 -5.81 -2.38 7.70
N ALA A 58 -5.78 -1.05 7.67
CA ALA A 58 -5.84 -0.24 6.46
C ALA A 58 -5.15 1.10 6.73
N TRP A 59 -4.50 1.64 5.71
CA TRP A 59 -3.80 2.92 5.84
C TRP A 59 -3.62 3.60 4.49
N ALA A 60 -3.39 4.90 4.51
CA ALA A 60 -3.10 5.69 3.32
C ALA A 60 -1.95 6.68 3.60
N VAL A 61 -1.08 6.86 2.60
CA VAL A 61 0.03 7.82 2.60
C VAL A 61 0.00 8.68 1.33
N GLY A 62 0.80 9.74 1.29
CA GLY A 62 0.87 10.65 0.15
C GLY A 62 -0.11 11.82 0.20
N LYS A 63 -0.46 12.35 -0.99
CA LYS A 63 -1.34 13.52 -1.14
C LYS A 63 -2.79 13.14 -0.78
N HIS A 64 -3.47 13.99 -0.02
CA HIS A 64 -4.84 13.77 0.48
C HIS A 64 -5.02 12.59 1.45
N ARG A 65 -3.94 12.10 2.08
CA ARG A 65 -3.98 11.00 3.06
C ARG A 65 -5.00 11.19 4.18
N GLN A 66 -5.24 12.43 4.63
CA GLN A 66 -6.20 12.71 5.70
C GLN A 66 -7.64 12.41 5.25
N ALA A 67 -8.01 12.85 4.04
CA ALA A 67 -9.33 12.56 3.46
C ALA A 67 -9.51 11.06 3.19
N ALA A 68 -8.47 10.40 2.65
CA ALA A 68 -8.50 8.95 2.43
C ALA A 68 -8.72 8.18 3.74
N LYS A 69 -8.01 8.54 4.81
CA LYS A 69 -8.17 7.91 6.12
C LYS A 69 -9.56 8.09 6.71
N ALA A 70 -10.14 9.29 6.57
CA ALA A 70 -11.50 9.55 7.02
C ALA A 70 -12.55 8.69 6.30
N GLU A 71 -12.34 8.34 5.03
CA GLU A 71 -13.20 7.38 4.32
C GLU A 71 -12.95 5.94 4.78
N ILE A 72 -11.68 5.55 4.99
CA ILE A 72 -11.32 4.21 5.49
C ILE A 72 -11.94 3.96 6.86
N GLU A 73 -11.93 4.94 7.77
CA GLU A 73 -12.50 4.83 9.12
C GLU A 73 -14.02 4.60 9.14
N LYS A 74 -14.73 4.92 8.04
CA LYS A 74 -16.17 4.65 7.90
C LYS A 74 -16.47 3.19 7.57
N LEU A 75 -15.47 2.46 7.05
CA LEU A 75 -15.63 1.08 6.59
C LEU A 75 -15.43 0.10 7.75
N LYS A 76 -16.32 -0.90 7.83
CA LYS A 76 -16.14 -2.05 8.71
C LYS A 76 -15.38 -3.15 7.97
N LEU A 77 -14.06 -3.01 7.89
CA LEU A 77 -13.20 -3.85 7.04
C LEU A 77 -13.37 -5.36 7.25
N GLU A 78 -13.80 -5.79 8.44
CA GLU A 78 -14.00 -7.20 8.80
C GLU A 78 -15.24 -7.82 8.12
N ASP A 79 -16.19 -6.99 7.67
CA ASP A 79 -17.45 -7.43 7.06
C ASP A 79 -17.33 -7.59 5.52
N PHE A 80 -16.20 -7.22 4.92
CA PHE A 80 -16.02 -7.18 3.47
C PHE A 80 -15.21 -8.37 2.96
N ASP A 81 -15.61 -8.89 1.79
CA ASP A 81 -14.75 -9.76 0.99
C ASP A 81 -13.67 -8.96 0.25
N MET A 82 -12.59 -9.64 -0.14
CA MET A 82 -11.46 -9.03 -0.86
C MET A 82 -11.89 -8.27 -2.12
N LYS A 83 -12.84 -8.83 -2.89
CA LYS A 83 -13.34 -8.17 -4.11
C LYS A 83 -14.04 -6.85 -3.82
N ASP A 84 -14.74 -6.76 -2.70
CA ASP A 84 -15.46 -5.55 -2.32
C ASP A 84 -14.51 -4.52 -1.66
N LEU A 85 -13.49 -4.98 -0.93
CA LEU A 85 -12.42 -4.10 -0.45
C LEU A 85 -11.68 -3.38 -1.60
N VAL A 86 -11.43 -4.07 -2.71
CA VAL A 86 -10.81 -3.46 -3.91
C VAL A 86 -11.72 -2.38 -4.51
N LYS A 87 -13.03 -2.63 -4.60
CA LYS A 87 -14.00 -1.64 -5.10
C LYS A 87 -14.07 -0.43 -4.19
N GLU A 88 -14.09 -0.63 -2.87
CA GLU A 88 -14.07 0.47 -1.91
C GLU A 88 -12.78 1.29 -1.99
N ALA A 89 -11.62 0.64 -2.13
CA ALA A 89 -10.36 1.35 -2.34
C ALA A 89 -10.40 2.23 -3.61
N ALA A 90 -10.93 1.71 -4.71
CA ALA A 90 -11.12 2.47 -5.95
C ALA A 90 -12.10 3.64 -5.78
N ARG A 91 -13.23 3.41 -5.08
CA ARG A 91 -14.21 4.47 -4.76
C ARG A 91 -13.56 5.60 -3.98
N ILE A 92 -12.76 5.28 -2.95
CA ILE A 92 -12.06 6.28 -2.14
C ILE A 92 -11.11 7.10 -3.00
N ILE A 93 -10.29 6.46 -3.84
CA ILE A 93 -9.36 7.16 -4.73
C ILE A 93 -10.10 8.12 -5.65
N ILE A 94 -11.20 7.68 -6.26
CA ILE A 94 -12.00 8.52 -7.17
C ILE A 94 -12.63 9.69 -6.40
N ALA A 95 -13.19 9.43 -5.21
CA ALA A 95 -13.87 10.45 -4.40
C ALA A 95 -12.94 11.57 -3.91
N ILE A 96 -11.68 11.24 -3.60
CA ILE A 96 -10.70 12.23 -3.12
C ILE A 96 -9.84 12.83 -4.25
N ARG A 97 -9.98 12.32 -5.47
CA ARG A 97 -9.19 12.78 -6.62
C ARG A 97 -9.66 14.16 -7.04
N ASP A 98 -8.69 15.00 -7.38
CA ASP A 98 -8.93 16.31 -7.97
C ASP A 98 -9.31 16.14 -9.44
N GLU A 99 -10.57 16.45 -9.79
CA GLU A 99 -11.12 16.29 -11.14
C GLU A 99 -10.35 17.08 -12.20
N ASN A 100 -9.69 18.17 -11.80
CA ASN A 100 -8.89 19.00 -12.71
C ASN A 100 -7.55 18.36 -13.10
N LYS A 101 -7.19 17.21 -12.52
CA LYS A 101 -5.98 16.46 -12.86
C LYS A 101 -6.34 15.17 -13.58
N THR A 102 -6.22 15.20 -14.90
CA THR A 102 -6.33 14.02 -15.76
C THR A 102 -5.00 13.26 -15.75
N VAL A 103 -5.06 11.96 -15.52
CA VAL A 103 -3.92 11.07 -15.78
C VAL A 103 -3.78 10.99 -17.32
N PRO A 104 -2.56 11.12 -17.86
CA PRO A 104 -2.32 10.95 -19.29
C PRO A 104 -2.86 9.59 -19.79
N LEU A 105 -3.51 9.58 -20.96
CA LEU A 105 -4.21 8.39 -21.48
C LEU A 105 -3.27 7.21 -21.75
N ASP A 106 -2.03 7.49 -22.14
CA ASP A 106 -0.96 6.52 -22.33
C ASP A 106 -0.60 5.79 -21.02
N VAL A 107 -0.56 6.52 -19.90
CA VAL A 107 -0.31 5.95 -18.58
C VAL A 107 -1.48 5.04 -18.14
N VAL A 108 -2.72 5.44 -18.46
CA VAL A 108 -3.91 4.62 -18.17
C VAL A 108 -3.87 3.32 -18.99
N ALA A 109 -3.60 3.41 -20.30
CA ALA A 109 -3.53 2.24 -21.17
C ALA A 109 -2.44 1.25 -20.73
N ALA A 110 -1.26 1.74 -20.36
CA ALA A 110 -0.16 0.90 -19.87
C ALA A 110 -0.53 0.19 -18.55
N ALA A 111 -1.25 0.87 -17.65
CA ALA A 111 -1.71 0.27 -16.41
C ALA A 111 -2.77 -0.81 -16.64
N GLU A 112 -3.69 -0.61 -17.58
CA GLU A 112 -4.71 -1.60 -17.96
C GLU A 112 -4.08 -2.84 -18.61
N GLU A 113 -3.12 -2.65 -19.52
CA GLU A 113 -2.40 -3.74 -20.17
C GLU A 113 -1.63 -4.57 -19.14
N TRP A 114 -0.92 -3.91 -18.22
CA TRP A 114 -0.20 -4.59 -17.15
C TRP A 114 -1.13 -5.37 -16.22
N ALA A 115 -2.29 -4.79 -15.85
CA ALA A 115 -3.26 -5.44 -15.01
C ALA A 115 -3.86 -6.68 -15.67
N ARG A 116 -4.18 -6.61 -16.98
CA ARG A 116 -4.69 -7.76 -17.74
C ARG A 116 -3.65 -8.86 -17.85
N ALA A 117 -2.41 -8.52 -18.20
CA ALA A 117 -1.33 -9.50 -18.32
C ALA A 117 -1.07 -10.26 -17.01
N LYS A 118 -1.21 -9.60 -15.86
CA LYS A 118 -1.05 -10.26 -14.55
C LYS A 118 -2.19 -11.19 -14.18
N LEU A 119 -3.42 -10.83 -14.53
CA LEU A 119 -4.58 -11.71 -14.35
C LEU A 119 -4.44 -12.98 -15.21
N ASP A 120 -3.96 -12.83 -16.44
CA ASP A 120 -3.75 -13.97 -17.35
C ASP A 120 -2.58 -14.89 -16.90
N GLU A 121 -1.57 -14.36 -16.21
CA GLU A 121 -0.49 -15.16 -15.60
C GLU A 121 -1.00 -15.97 -14.38
N ASP A 122 -1.78 -15.34 -13.50
CA ASP A 122 -2.29 -15.99 -12.29
C ASP A 122 -3.32 -17.10 -12.61
N ASP A 123 -4.08 -16.97 -13.71
CA ASP A 123 -5.03 -18.00 -14.19
C ASP A 123 -4.34 -19.20 -14.90
N MET A 124 -3.05 -19.11 -15.24
CA MET A 124 -2.28 -20.24 -15.82
C MET A 124 -1.61 -21.14 -14.78
N ASP A 125 -1.53 -20.69 -13.53
CA ASP A 125 -0.89 -21.42 -12.42
C ASP A 125 -1.91 -22.26 -11.58
N GLU A 126 -3.16 -22.38 -12.02
CA GLU A 126 -4.19 -23.33 -11.50
C GLU A 126 -4.32 -24.64 -12.30
#